data_AF-A0A7C7NXJ6-F1
#
_entry.id   AF-A0A7C7NXJ6-F1
#
_cell.length_a   1.000
_cell.length_b   1.000
_cell.length_c   1.000
_cell.angle_alpha   90.00
_cell.angle_beta   90.00
_cell.angle_gamma   90.00
#
_symmetry.space_group_name_H-M   'P 1'
#
loop_
_entity.id
_entity.type
_entity.pdbx_description
1 polymer ?
#
loop_
_entity_poly.entity_id
_entity_poly.type
_entity_poly.pdbx_seq_one_letter_code
_entity_poly.pdbx_strand_id
1 'polypeptide(L)' 'MAKQAAIEQDGTIIEALSNAMFRVELENGHIVTAHISGKMRMHYIKL' A
#
# COMPACT_ATOMS: atom_id res chain seq x y z
N MET A 1 -6.16 -24.18 6.96
CA MET A 1 -7.04 -23.02 7.23
C MET A 1 -6.98 -22.13 6.00
N ALA A 2 -8.11 -21.98 5.28
CA ALA A 2 -8.15 -21.27 4.01
C ALA A 2 -7.78 -19.79 4.24
N LYS A 3 -6.70 -19.32 3.60
CA LYS A 3 -6.32 -17.91 3.61
C LYS A 3 -7.44 -17.14 2.91
N GLN A 4 -8.11 -16.22 3.61
CA GLN A 4 -8.99 -15.25 2.98
C GLN A 4 -8.24 -14.56 1.84
N ALA A 5 -8.91 -14.42 0.69
CA ALA A 5 -8.39 -13.66 -0.44
C ALA A 5 -8.21 -12.20 0.00
N ALA A 6 -7.05 -11.62 -0.34
CA ALA A 6 -6.86 -10.19 -0.18
C ALA A 6 -7.79 -9.47 -1.18
N ILE A 7 -8.38 -8.36 -0.74
CA ILE A 7 -9.13 -7.47 -1.62
C ILE A 7 -8.11 -6.53 -2.25
N GLU A 8 -8.03 -6.56 -3.58
CA GLU A 8 -7.20 -5.65 -4.36
C GLU A 8 -8.05 -4.45 -4.74
N GLN A 9 -7.57 -3.26 -4.40
CA GLN A 9 -8.25 -2.00 -4.69
C GLN A 9 -7.21 -0.95 -5.04
N ASP A 10 -7.55 -0.12 -6.02
CA ASP A 10 -6.72 1.01 -6.42
C ASP A 10 -6.91 2.19 -5.46
N GLY A 11 -5.84 2.96 -5.29
CA GLY A 11 -5.82 4.13 -4.42
C GLY A 11 -4.67 5.06 -4.77
N THR A 12 -4.79 6.32 -4.36
CA THR A 12 -3.80 7.36 -4.63
C THR A 12 -2.95 7.63 -3.39
N ILE A 13 -1.64 7.72 -3.56
CA ILE A 13 -0.74 8.05 -2.45
C ILE A 13 -0.85 9.55 -2.17
N ILE A 14 -1.25 9.89 -0.96
CA ILE A 14 -1.38 11.29 -0.53
C ILE A 14 -0.15 11.78 0.22
N GLU A 15 0.48 10.93 1.04
CA GLU A 15 1.66 11.30 1.84
C GLU A 15 2.60 10.11 2.00
N ALA A 16 3.90 10.37 1.91
CA ALA A 16 4.94 9.40 2.24
C ALA A 16 5.39 9.59 3.70
N LEU A 17 5.28 8.53 4.50
CA LEU A 17 5.71 8.53 5.91
C LEU A 17 7.10 7.90 6.05
N SER A 18 7.79 8.25 7.13
CA SER A 18 9.02 7.56 7.54
C SER A 18 8.76 6.06 7.75
N ASN A 19 9.75 5.20 7.44
CA ASN A 19 9.69 3.73 7.52
C ASN A 19 8.99 3.01 6.35
N ALA A 20 8.94 3.63 5.16
CA ALA A 20 8.34 3.05 3.94
C ALA A 20 6.86 2.67 4.11
N MET A 21 6.17 3.46 4.92
CA MET A 21 4.71 3.49 5.00
C MET A 21 4.20 4.66 4.18
N PHE A 22 3.04 4.50 3.57
CA PHE A 22 2.42 5.48 2.69
C PHE A 22 0.97 5.64 3.12
N ARG A 23 0.50 6.87 3.21
CA ARG A 23 -0.93 7.12 3.28
C ARG A 23 -1.50 7.04 1.87
N VAL A 24 -2.45 6.14 1.70
CA VAL A 24 -3.17 5.91 0.45
C VAL A 24 -4.62 6.27 0.70
N GLU A 25 -5.13 7.17 -0.12
CA GLU A 25 -6.57 7.44 -0.20
C GLU A 25 -7.18 6.48 -1.24
N LEU A 26 -8.10 5.65 -0.77
CA LEU A 26 -8.90 4.78 -1.63
C LEU A 26 -9.96 5.61 -2.35
N GLU A 27 -10.41 5.16 -3.53
CA GLU A 27 -11.49 5.84 -4.28
C GLU A 27 -12.79 6.00 -3.48
N ASN A 28 -12.97 5.19 -2.43
CA ASN A 28 -14.11 5.27 -1.51
C ASN A 28 -13.99 6.44 -0.50
N GLY A 29 -12.96 7.28 -0.57
CA GLY A 29 -12.72 8.41 0.36
C GLY A 29 -12.12 8.00 1.71
N HIS A 30 -11.65 6.76 1.83
CA HIS A 30 -11.00 6.26 3.03
C HIS A 30 -9.48 6.41 2.93
N ILE A 31 -8.87 6.97 3.97
CA ILE A 31 -7.41 7.05 4.08
C ILE A 31 -6.91 5.84 4.86
N VAL A 32 -6.04 5.05 4.24
CA VAL A 32 -5.40 3.88 4.84
C VAL A 32 -3.89 4.03 4.83
N THR A 33 -3.23 3.41 5.80
CA THR A 33 -1.77 3.32 5.83
C THR A 33 -1.34 2.02 5.16
N ALA A 34 -0.67 2.12 4.02
CA ALA A 34 -0.12 1.00 3.29
C ALA A 34 1.40 0.91 3.49
N HIS A 35 1.97 -0.27 3.27
CA HIS A 35 3.41 -0.49 3.25
C HIS A 35 3.81 -1.12 1.92
N ILE A 36 5.03 -0.86 1.47
CA ILE A 36 5.53 -1.48 0.23
C ILE A 36 5.66 -2.99 0.39
N SER A 37 5.27 -3.71 -0.66
CA SER A 37 5.47 -5.15 -0.74
C SER A 37 6.96 -5.49 -0.71
N GLY A 38 7.32 -6.58 -0.02
CA GLY A 38 8.69 -7.06 0.05
C GLY A 38 9.30 -7.32 -1.34
N LYS A 39 8.49 -7.71 -2.33
CA LYS A 39 8.97 -7.87 -3.72
C LYS A 39 9.42 -6.55 -4.33
N MET A 40 8.78 -5.42 -4.02
CA MET A 40 9.20 -4.11 -4.53
C MET A 40 10.52 -3.67 -3.91
N ARG A 41 10.75 -3.99 -2.62
CA ARG A 41 12.03 -3.76 -1.94
C ARG A 41 13.17 -4.54 -2.61
N MET A 42 12.93 -5.81 -2.96
CA MET A 42 13.93 -6.64 -3.63
C MET A 42 14.33 -6.12 -5.01
N HIS A 43 13.37 -5.53 -5.75
CA HIS A 43 13.61 -4.95 -7.07
C HIS A 43 14.01 -3.47 -7.01
N TYR A 44 14.27 -2.91 -5.82
CA TYR A 44 14.62 -1.51 -5.61
C TYR A 44 13.69 -0.53 -6.33
N ILE A 45 12.39 -0.86 -6.40
CA ILE A 45 11.39 -0.01 -7.06
C ILE A 45 11.16 1.19 -6.14
N LYS A 46 11.54 2.38 -6.61
CA LYS A 46 11.27 3.65 -5.95
C LYS A 46 9.89 4.14 -6.40
N LEU A 47 9.11 4.59 -5.43
CA LEU A 47 7.76 5.13 -5.58
C LEU A 47 7.81 6.64 -5.40
#